data_AF-O95198-F1
#
_entry.id   AF-O95198-F1
#
_cell.length_a   1.000
_cell.length_b   1.000
_cell.length_c   1.000
_cell.angle_alpha   90.00
_cell.angle_beta   90.00
_cell.angle_gamma   90.00
#
_symmetry.space_group_name_H-M   'P 1'
#
loop_
_entity.id
_entity.type
_entity.pdbx_description
1 polymer ?
#
loop_
_entity_poly.entity_id
_entity_poly.type
_entity_poly.pdbx_seq_one_letter_code
_entity_poly.pdbx_strand_id
1 'polypeptide(L)'
;METPPLPPACTKQGHQKPLDSKDDNTEKHCPVTVNPWHMKKAFKVMNELRSQNLLCDVTIVAEDMEISAHRVVLAACSPYFHAMFTGEMSESRAKRVRIKEVDGWTLRMLIDYVYTAEIQVTEENVQVLLPAAGLLQLQDVKKTCCEFLESQLHPVNCLGIRAFADMHACTDLLNKANTYAEQHFADVVLSEEFLNLGIEQVCSLISSDKLTISSEEKVFEAVIAWVNHDKDVRQEFMARLMEHVRLPLLPREYLVQRVEEEALVKNSSACKDYLIEAMKYHLLPTEQRILMKSVRTRLRTPMNLPKLMVVVGGQAPKAIRSVECYDFKEERWHQVAELPSRRCRAGMVYMAGLVFAVGGFNGSLRVRTVDSYDPVKDQWTSVANMRDRRSTLGAAVLNGLLYAVGGFDGSTGLSSVEAYNIKSNEWFHVAPMNTRRSSVGVGVVGGLLYAVGGYDGASRQCLSTVECYNATTNEWTYIAEMSTRRSGAGVGVLNNLLYAVGGHDGPLVRKSVEVYDPTTNAWRQVADMNMCRRNAGVCAVNGLLYVVGGDDGSCNLASVEYYNPTTDKWTVVSSCMSTGRSYAGVTVIDKPL
;
A
#
# COMPACT_ATOMS: atom_id res chain seq x y z
N MET A 1 19.73 44.36 41.01
CA MET A 1 20.97 43.60 41.28
C MET A 1 21.03 42.52 40.21
N GLU A 2 21.46 42.92 39.03
CA GLU A 2 22.83 42.73 38.48
C GLU A 2 23.02 41.33 37.87
N THR A 3 22.84 41.26 36.55
CA THR A 3 23.47 40.33 35.57
C THR A 3 25.01 40.48 35.61
N PRO A 4 25.89 39.63 35.00
CA PRO A 4 25.74 39.01 33.66
C PRO A 4 26.58 37.68 33.45
N PRO A 5 27.13 37.29 32.25
CA PRO A 5 26.75 36.05 31.54
C PRO A 5 27.93 35.20 30.93
N LEU A 6 27.57 34.23 30.04
CA LEU A 6 28.32 33.65 28.87
C LEU A 6 29.31 32.44 29.04
N PRO A 7 29.55 31.60 27.98
CA PRO A 7 29.27 30.15 27.94
C PRO A 7 30.43 29.24 27.36
N PRO A 8 30.25 28.15 26.54
CA PRO A 8 30.83 26.80 26.76
C PRO A 8 31.98 26.38 25.80
N ALA A 9 32.58 25.19 26.03
CA ALA A 9 33.70 24.63 25.25
C ALA A 9 33.47 23.18 24.73
N CYS A 10 33.63 23.00 23.39
CA CYS A 10 34.51 22.06 22.63
C CYS A 10 34.84 20.64 23.16
N THR A 11 35.07 19.55 22.40
CA THR A 11 35.20 19.20 20.96
C THR A 11 35.44 17.67 20.86
N LYS A 12 35.26 17.03 19.67
CA LYS A 12 36.31 16.27 18.94
C LYS A 12 35.81 15.58 17.65
N GLN A 13 36.47 15.89 16.53
CA GLN A 13 36.59 15.09 15.30
C GLN A 13 38.10 14.94 14.98
N GLY A 14 38.48 13.87 14.28
CA GLY A 14 39.72 13.73 13.51
C GLY A 14 39.42 13.02 12.19
N HIS A 15 40.25 13.00 11.15
CA HIS A 15 41.49 13.69 10.79
C HIS A 15 41.82 13.24 9.35
N GLN A 16 42.35 14.12 8.49
CA GLN A 16 43.31 13.92 7.36
C GLN A 16 42.99 14.91 6.22
N LYS A 17 43.91 15.65 5.59
CA LYS A 17 45.32 16.05 5.79
C LYS A 17 45.59 17.17 4.74
N PRO A 18 46.31 18.27 5.02
CA PRO A 18 46.57 19.34 4.05
C PRO A 18 48.03 19.37 3.52
N LEU A 19 48.23 20.00 2.36
CA LEU A 19 49.53 20.41 1.80
C LEU A 19 49.65 21.94 1.92
N ASP A 20 50.72 22.39 2.55
CA ASP A 20 51.10 23.79 2.78
C ASP A 20 51.63 24.48 1.51
N SER A 21 51.20 25.71 1.26
CA SER A 21 52.11 26.84 1.02
C SER A 21 51.37 28.19 1.01
N LYS A 22 51.64 28.97 2.06
CA LYS A 22 51.60 30.43 2.23
C LYS A 22 51.10 31.27 1.03
N ASP A 23 49.99 31.98 1.23
CA ASP A 23 49.94 33.42 0.96
C ASP A 23 48.85 34.09 1.79
N ASP A 24 49.23 35.24 2.34
CA ASP A 24 48.52 36.06 3.30
C ASP A 24 47.48 36.91 2.57
N ASN A 25 46.22 36.47 2.49
CA ASN A 25 45.13 37.26 1.92
C ASN A 25 43.91 37.23 2.84
N THR A 26 43.66 38.38 3.47
CA THR A 26 42.41 38.71 4.14
C THR A 26 41.28 38.73 3.11
N GLU A 27 40.58 37.61 2.91
CA GLU A 27 39.35 37.58 2.12
C GLU A 27 38.26 38.40 2.83
N LYS A 28 38.21 39.69 2.47
CA LYS A 28 37.03 40.52 2.65
C LYS A 28 35.87 39.81 1.95
N HIS A 29 34.87 39.36 2.71
CA HIS A 29 33.58 38.95 2.14
C HIS A 29 33.00 40.12 1.32
N CYS A 30 33.19 40.08 0.01
CA CYS A 30 32.58 41.03 -0.92
C CYS A 30 31.05 40.86 -0.89
N PRO A 31 30.26 41.94 -0.90
CA PRO A 31 28.81 41.85 -0.96
C PRO A 31 28.38 41.19 -2.27
N VAL A 32 27.62 40.10 -2.17
CA VAL A 32 27.00 39.42 -3.31
C VAL A 32 25.56 39.93 -3.45
N THR A 33 25.20 40.45 -4.63
CA THR A 33 23.81 40.82 -4.93
C THR A 33 23.08 39.61 -5.52
N VAL A 34 22.03 39.16 -4.83
CA VAL A 34 21.13 38.09 -5.32
C VAL A 34 19.76 38.72 -5.60
N ASN A 35 19.35 38.79 -6.87
CA ASN A 35 18.04 39.28 -7.27
C ASN A 35 17.27 38.17 -8.00
N PRO A 36 16.25 37.54 -7.38
CA PRO A 36 15.51 36.43 -7.99
C PRO A 36 14.75 36.82 -9.27
N TRP A 37 14.53 38.12 -9.51
CA TRP A 37 13.83 38.63 -10.68
C TRP A 37 14.75 38.96 -11.85
N HIS A 38 16.07 38.94 -11.66
CA HIS A 38 17.03 39.39 -12.66
C HIS A 38 16.91 38.61 -13.97
N MET A 39 16.87 37.28 -13.88
CA MET A 39 16.72 36.40 -15.04
C MET A 39 15.35 36.57 -15.69
N LYS A 40 14.26 36.61 -14.90
CA LYS A 40 12.90 36.84 -15.43
C LYS A 40 12.79 38.17 -16.19
N LYS A 41 13.41 39.23 -15.68
CA LYS A 41 13.45 40.54 -16.35
C LYS A 41 14.22 40.48 -17.66
N ALA A 42 15.38 39.81 -17.69
CA ALA A 42 16.18 39.65 -18.91
C ALA A 42 15.41 38.87 -20.00
N PHE A 43 14.76 37.76 -19.64
CA PHE A 43 13.93 36.97 -20.55
C PHE A 43 12.72 37.76 -21.07
N LYS A 44 12.08 38.57 -20.23
CA LYS A 44 11.02 39.49 -20.68
C LYS A 44 11.51 40.43 -21.79
N VAL A 45 12.68 41.05 -21.62
CA VAL A 45 13.27 41.94 -22.64
C VAL A 45 13.65 41.15 -23.90
N MET A 46 14.25 39.96 -23.77
CA MET A 46 14.58 39.12 -24.93
C MET A 46 13.33 38.71 -25.73
N ASN A 47 12.20 38.49 -25.04
CA ASN A 47 10.92 38.22 -25.69
C ASN A 47 10.37 39.46 -26.42
N GLU A 48 10.48 40.64 -25.80
CA GLU A 48 10.12 41.92 -26.44
C GLU A 48 10.95 42.15 -27.72
N LEU A 49 12.26 41.94 -27.67
CA LEU A 49 13.15 42.04 -28.84
C LEU A 49 12.75 41.06 -29.95
N ARG A 50 12.45 39.81 -29.58
CA ARG A 50 11.95 38.80 -30.52
C ARG A 50 10.65 39.24 -31.20
N SER A 51 9.69 39.78 -30.43
CA SER A 51 8.40 40.24 -30.97
C SER A 51 8.54 41.36 -32.01
N GLN A 52 9.64 42.12 -31.94
CA GLN A 52 9.98 43.20 -32.87
C GLN A 52 10.95 42.74 -33.98
N ASN A 53 11.30 41.45 -34.05
CA ASN A 53 12.33 40.89 -34.93
C ASN A 53 13.71 41.56 -34.77
N LEU A 54 14.02 42.08 -33.58
CA LEU A 54 15.30 42.70 -33.27
C LEU A 54 16.29 41.65 -32.78
N LEU A 55 17.53 41.71 -33.27
CA LEU A 55 18.64 40.82 -32.92
C LEU A 55 18.40 39.31 -33.14
N CYS A 56 17.31 38.95 -33.85
CA CYS A 56 17.05 37.57 -34.22
C CYS A 56 18.06 37.12 -35.29
N ASP A 57 18.73 36.00 -35.04
CA ASP A 57 19.82 35.44 -35.86
C ASP A 57 19.44 34.11 -36.52
N VAL A 58 18.20 33.65 -36.32
CA VAL A 58 17.63 32.46 -36.95
C VAL A 58 16.11 32.58 -37.12
N THR A 59 15.60 31.98 -38.19
CA THR A 59 14.17 31.74 -38.41
C THR A 59 13.90 30.24 -38.38
N ILE A 60 13.09 29.79 -37.44
CA ILE A 60 12.66 28.40 -37.33
C ILE A 60 11.37 28.23 -38.14
N VAL A 61 11.32 27.21 -38.98
CA VAL A 61 10.22 26.96 -39.92
C VAL A 61 9.60 25.60 -39.62
N ALA A 62 8.29 25.57 -39.41
CA ALA A 62 7.49 24.34 -39.38
C ALA A 62 6.27 24.56 -40.26
N GLU A 63 6.05 23.65 -41.22
CA GLU A 63 5.02 23.80 -42.25
C GLU A 63 5.14 25.17 -42.96
N ASP A 64 4.09 25.99 -42.86
CA ASP A 64 3.99 27.37 -43.38
C ASP A 64 4.26 28.44 -42.31
N MET A 65 4.54 28.05 -41.07
CA MET A 65 4.84 28.96 -39.96
C MET A 65 6.33 29.29 -39.92
N GLU A 66 6.64 30.58 -39.90
CA GLU A 66 8.00 31.11 -39.72
C GLU A 66 8.13 31.90 -38.40
N ILE A 67 9.11 31.54 -37.58
CA ILE A 67 9.31 32.12 -36.25
C ILE A 67 10.75 32.63 -36.13
N SER A 68 10.91 33.95 -36.11
CA SER A 68 12.20 34.58 -35.78
C SER A 68 12.55 34.35 -34.31
N ALA A 69 13.81 33.99 -34.06
CA ALA A 69 14.30 33.68 -32.72
C ALA A 69 15.79 34.01 -32.58
N HIS A 70 16.30 33.82 -31.36
CA HIS A 70 17.71 33.98 -31.01
C HIS A 70 18.31 32.60 -30.72
N ARG A 71 19.34 32.19 -31.46
CA ARG A 71 20.04 30.90 -31.32
C ARG A 71 20.49 30.66 -29.89
N VAL A 72 21.03 31.69 -29.23
CA VAL A 72 21.50 31.60 -27.84
C VAL A 72 20.38 31.28 -26.86
N VAL A 73 19.18 31.84 -27.05
CA VAL A 73 18.04 31.60 -26.16
C VAL A 73 17.49 30.18 -26.37
N LEU A 74 17.32 29.78 -27.63
CA LEU A 74 16.90 28.42 -27.96
C LEU A 74 17.89 27.37 -27.44
N ALA A 75 19.19 27.56 -27.66
CA ALA A 75 20.24 26.67 -27.19
C ALA A 75 20.41 26.66 -25.66
N ALA A 76 20.05 27.73 -24.97
CA ALA A 76 20.09 27.77 -23.51
C ALA A 76 18.95 26.97 -22.86
N CYS A 77 17.78 26.91 -23.51
CA CYS A 77 16.57 26.31 -22.95
C CYS A 77 16.26 24.90 -23.49
N SER A 78 16.85 24.51 -24.62
CA SER A 78 16.58 23.22 -25.27
C SER A 78 17.90 22.55 -25.66
N PRO A 79 18.20 21.36 -25.12
CA PRO A 79 19.37 20.58 -25.54
C PRO A 79 19.34 20.20 -27.03
N TYR A 80 18.15 20.04 -27.62
CA TYR A 80 18.00 19.80 -29.05
C TYR A 80 18.54 20.98 -29.87
N PHE A 81 18.11 22.20 -29.56
CA PHE A 81 18.62 23.41 -30.22
C PHE A 81 20.09 23.68 -29.87
N HIS A 82 20.51 23.34 -28.65
CA HIS A 82 21.92 23.42 -28.25
C HIS A 82 22.78 22.60 -29.21
N ALA A 83 22.50 21.30 -29.34
CA ALA A 83 23.24 20.40 -30.22
C ALA A 83 23.18 20.86 -31.69
N MET A 84 22.03 21.34 -32.15
CA MET A 84 21.85 21.84 -33.51
C MET A 84 22.71 23.08 -33.81
N PHE A 85 22.78 24.03 -32.88
CA PHE A 85 23.46 25.30 -33.11
C PHE A 85 24.94 25.31 -32.71
N THR A 86 25.38 24.39 -31.86
CA THR A 86 26.80 24.22 -31.50
C THR A 86 27.49 23.10 -32.30
N GLY A 87 26.74 22.31 -33.06
CA GLY A 87 27.27 21.27 -33.93
C GLY A 87 27.95 21.79 -35.21
N GLU A 88 28.60 20.88 -35.93
CA GLU A 88 29.29 21.17 -37.20
C GLU A 88 28.40 20.96 -38.44
N MET A 89 27.11 20.69 -38.25
CA MET A 89 26.15 20.43 -39.33
C MET A 89 25.68 21.72 -40.03
N SER A 90 25.04 21.60 -41.19
CA SER A 90 24.62 22.73 -42.03
C SER A 90 23.68 23.72 -41.30
N GLU A 91 22.86 23.20 -40.41
CA GLU A 91 21.87 23.88 -39.58
C GLU A 91 22.53 24.86 -38.61
N SER A 92 23.76 24.58 -38.17
CA SER A 92 24.49 25.47 -37.27
C SER A 92 24.83 26.81 -37.93
N ARG A 93 24.84 26.88 -39.27
CA ARG A 93 25.11 28.11 -40.04
C ARG A 93 23.89 28.64 -40.83
N ALA A 94 22.81 27.87 -40.90
CA ALA A 94 21.64 28.23 -41.68
C ALA A 94 20.84 29.38 -41.05
N LYS A 95 20.49 30.42 -41.83
CA LYS A 95 19.59 31.49 -41.35
C LYS A 95 18.14 31.02 -41.17
N ARG A 96 17.74 29.98 -41.90
CA ARG A 96 16.41 29.37 -41.87
C ARG A 96 16.57 27.89 -41.59
N VAL A 97 15.95 27.40 -40.52
CA VAL A 97 16.05 26.00 -40.09
C VAL A 97 14.67 25.38 -40.07
N ARG A 98 14.46 24.31 -40.83
CA ARG A 98 13.17 23.63 -40.92
C ARG A 98 13.10 22.48 -39.93
N ILE A 99 12.15 22.52 -39.01
CA ILE A 99 11.82 21.42 -38.10
C ILE A 99 10.76 20.55 -38.80
N LYS A 100 11.06 19.26 -38.91
CA LYS A 100 10.11 18.25 -39.40
C LYS A 100 9.39 17.65 -38.20
N GLU A 101 8.22 17.05 -38.42
CA GLU A 101 7.43 16.29 -37.41
C GLU A 101 6.73 17.12 -36.32
N VAL A 102 6.77 18.46 -36.41
CA VAL A 102 6.02 19.35 -35.50
C VAL A 102 5.20 20.33 -36.34
N ASP A 103 3.92 20.49 -36.02
CA ASP A 103 3.06 21.48 -36.68
C ASP A 103 3.45 22.91 -36.29
N GLY A 104 3.10 23.88 -37.15
CA GLY A 104 3.50 25.26 -36.96
C GLY A 104 3.03 25.89 -35.65
N TRP A 105 1.83 25.52 -35.18
CA TRP A 105 1.22 26.08 -33.98
C TRP A 105 1.88 25.54 -32.71
N THR A 106 2.07 24.22 -32.62
CA THR A 106 2.78 23.59 -31.49
C THR A 106 4.21 24.10 -31.39
N LEU A 107 4.92 24.25 -32.50
CA LEU A 107 6.26 24.83 -32.49
C LEU A 107 6.22 26.27 -31.95
N ARG A 108 5.23 27.08 -32.34
CA ARG A 108 5.06 28.43 -31.82
C ARG A 108 4.86 28.45 -30.31
N MET A 109 4.00 27.57 -29.78
CA MET A 109 3.77 27.44 -28.34
C MET A 109 5.06 27.08 -27.59
N LEU A 110 5.85 26.14 -28.11
CA LEU A 110 7.11 25.72 -27.48
C LEU A 110 8.19 26.81 -27.54
N ILE A 111 8.27 27.56 -28.64
CA ILE A 111 9.17 28.72 -28.71
C ILE A 111 8.69 29.83 -27.77
N ASP A 112 7.39 30.10 -27.70
CA ASP A 112 6.85 31.09 -26.76
C ASP A 112 7.14 30.67 -25.30
N TYR A 113 7.05 29.37 -24.97
CA TYR A 113 7.48 28.81 -23.69
C TYR A 113 8.97 29.07 -23.40
N VAL A 114 9.86 28.87 -24.37
CA VAL A 114 11.31 29.14 -24.21
C VAL A 114 11.58 30.59 -23.78
N TYR A 115 10.76 31.55 -24.20
CA TYR A 115 10.93 32.96 -23.84
C TYR A 115 10.14 33.39 -22.59
N THR A 116 9.04 32.71 -22.27
CA THR A 116 8.09 33.14 -21.22
C THR A 116 8.11 32.27 -19.98
N ALA A 117 8.60 31.03 -20.09
CA ALA A 117 8.45 29.95 -19.12
C ALA A 117 6.98 29.61 -18.78
N GLU A 118 6.05 29.94 -19.68
CA GLU A 118 4.61 29.70 -19.51
C GLU A 118 4.07 28.90 -20.70
N ILE A 119 3.32 27.83 -20.41
CA ILE A 119 2.63 27.05 -21.44
C ILE A 119 1.32 26.50 -20.87
N GLN A 120 0.27 26.57 -21.67
CA GLN A 120 -1.05 26.05 -21.30
C GLN A 120 -1.27 24.70 -21.99
N VAL A 121 -1.42 23.64 -21.19
CA VAL A 121 -1.79 22.31 -21.67
C VAL A 121 -3.30 22.15 -21.61
N THR A 122 -3.91 21.69 -22.70
CA THR A 122 -5.35 21.47 -22.84
C THR A 122 -5.61 20.13 -23.51
N GLU A 123 -6.86 19.65 -23.47
CA GLU A 123 -7.26 18.42 -24.18
C GLU A 123 -7.01 18.52 -25.70
N GLU A 124 -7.16 19.71 -26.27
CA GLU A 124 -7.00 19.96 -27.71
C GLU A 124 -5.54 19.92 -28.18
N ASN A 125 -4.57 20.23 -27.29
CA ASN A 125 -3.17 20.38 -27.69
C ASN A 125 -2.23 19.30 -27.15
N VAL A 126 -2.61 18.56 -26.09
CA VAL A 126 -1.67 17.69 -25.38
C VAL A 126 -1.08 16.57 -26.25
N GLN A 127 -1.87 16.06 -27.21
CA GLN A 127 -1.45 14.98 -28.10
C GLN A 127 -0.36 15.39 -29.10
N VAL A 128 -0.35 16.66 -29.54
CA VAL A 128 0.70 17.20 -30.42
C VAL A 128 1.84 17.84 -29.62
N LEU A 129 1.51 18.39 -28.44
CA LEU A 129 2.46 19.08 -27.58
C LEU A 129 3.45 18.13 -26.91
N LEU A 130 3.00 16.99 -26.38
CA LEU A 130 3.87 16.04 -25.67
C LEU A 130 4.98 15.47 -26.57
N PRO A 131 4.69 14.99 -27.81
CA PRO A 131 5.73 14.47 -28.70
C PRO A 131 6.70 15.58 -29.13
N ALA A 132 6.19 16.78 -29.44
CA ALA A 132 7.02 17.92 -29.82
C ALA A 132 7.93 18.39 -28.67
N ALA A 133 7.43 18.43 -27.43
CA ALA A 133 8.24 18.71 -26.25
C ALA A 133 9.31 17.62 -26.02
N GLY A 134 8.98 16.35 -26.27
CA GLY A 134 9.92 15.25 -26.24
C GLY A 134 11.04 15.40 -27.28
N LEU A 135 10.69 15.70 -28.53
CA LEU A 135 11.63 15.94 -29.63
C LEU A 135 12.59 17.11 -29.34
N LEU A 136 12.04 18.24 -28.88
CA LEU A 136 12.81 19.43 -28.52
C LEU A 136 13.48 19.33 -27.14
N GLN A 137 13.35 18.18 -26.45
CA GLN A 137 13.91 17.90 -25.13
C GLN A 137 13.53 18.92 -24.04
N LEU A 138 12.30 19.44 -24.10
CA LEU A 138 11.72 20.34 -23.10
C LEU A 138 11.04 19.52 -22.00
N GLN A 139 11.85 19.03 -21.04
CA GLN A 139 11.40 18.04 -20.05
C GLN A 139 10.30 18.54 -19.11
N ASP A 140 10.33 19.81 -18.70
CA ASP A 140 9.28 20.38 -17.85
C ASP A 140 7.93 20.39 -18.56
N VAL A 141 7.89 20.74 -19.85
CA VAL A 141 6.67 20.70 -20.67
C VAL A 141 6.19 19.26 -20.84
N LYS A 142 7.11 18.32 -21.14
CA LYS A 142 6.78 16.89 -21.22
C LYS A 142 6.15 16.38 -19.92
N LYS A 143 6.73 16.76 -18.78
CA LYS A 143 6.22 16.42 -17.45
C LYS A 143 4.82 16.98 -17.20
N THR A 144 4.59 18.27 -17.48
CA THR A 144 3.26 18.89 -17.35
C THR A 144 2.22 18.23 -18.25
N CYS A 145 2.60 17.84 -19.48
CA CYS A 145 1.70 17.07 -20.35
C CYS A 145 1.35 15.70 -19.75
N CYS A 146 2.31 15.01 -19.14
CA CYS A 146 2.06 13.73 -18.47
C CYS A 146 1.14 13.89 -17.25
N GLU A 147 1.36 14.92 -16.42
CA GLU A 147 0.52 15.24 -15.27
C GLU A 147 -0.91 15.60 -15.69
N PHE A 148 -1.06 16.33 -16.80
CA PHE A 148 -2.37 16.61 -17.39
C PHE A 148 -3.08 15.31 -17.82
N LEU A 149 -2.41 14.45 -18.61
CA LEU A 149 -2.99 13.18 -19.05
C LEU A 149 -3.36 12.25 -17.88
N GLU A 150 -2.54 12.22 -16.84
CA GLU A 150 -2.84 11.49 -15.61
C GLU A 150 -4.13 11.97 -14.95
N SER A 151 -4.34 13.30 -14.90
CA SER A 151 -5.56 13.89 -14.33
C SER A 151 -6.83 13.59 -15.15
N GLN A 152 -6.67 13.18 -16.42
CA GLN A 152 -7.75 12.88 -17.36
C GLN A 152 -8.02 11.37 -17.52
N LEU A 153 -7.36 10.50 -16.74
CA LEU A 153 -7.60 9.06 -16.79
C LEU A 153 -9.06 8.72 -16.46
N HIS A 154 -9.72 8.04 -17.39
CA HIS A 154 -11.10 7.60 -17.32
C HIS A 154 -11.25 6.21 -17.94
N PRO A 155 -12.21 5.35 -17.54
CA PRO A 155 -12.31 3.99 -18.07
C PRO A 155 -12.47 3.90 -19.60
N VAL A 156 -12.96 4.97 -20.22
CA VAL A 156 -13.20 5.05 -21.68
C VAL A 156 -11.95 5.48 -22.46
N ASN A 157 -10.96 6.14 -21.84
CA ASN A 157 -9.78 6.71 -22.52
C ASN A 157 -8.43 6.18 -22.00
N CYS A 158 -8.43 5.41 -20.90
CA CYS A 158 -7.19 5.05 -20.22
C CYS A 158 -6.31 4.12 -21.07
N LEU A 159 -6.91 3.32 -21.96
CA LEU A 159 -6.16 2.42 -22.83
C LEU A 159 -5.49 3.20 -23.97
N GLY A 160 -6.14 4.24 -24.48
CA GLY A 160 -5.57 5.21 -25.40
C GLY A 160 -4.43 6.00 -24.76
N ILE A 161 -4.62 6.54 -23.55
CA ILE A 161 -3.56 7.24 -22.81
C ILE A 161 -2.36 6.31 -22.54
N ARG A 162 -2.63 5.05 -22.18
CA ARG A 162 -1.61 4.02 -21.97
C ARG A 162 -0.80 3.76 -23.25
N ALA A 163 -1.46 3.57 -24.39
CA ALA A 163 -0.80 3.37 -25.68
C ALA A 163 0.01 4.60 -26.10
N PHE A 164 -0.53 5.80 -25.87
CA PHE A 164 0.15 7.07 -26.13
C PHE A 164 1.41 7.23 -25.25
N ALA A 165 1.31 6.88 -23.97
CA ALA A 165 2.44 6.92 -23.04
C ALA A 165 3.55 5.94 -23.43
N ASP A 166 3.18 4.73 -23.87
CA ASP A 166 4.14 3.72 -24.37
C ASP A 166 4.86 4.21 -25.62
N MET A 167 4.11 4.73 -26.61
CA MET A 167 4.65 5.28 -27.86
C MET A 167 5.68 6.40 -27.63
N HIS A 168 5.49 7.23 -26.60
CA HIS A 168 6.38 8.36 -26.28
C HIS A 168 7.33 8.11 -25.10
N ALA A 169 7.50 6.84 -24.70
CA ALA A 169 8.38 6.41 -23.61
C ALA A 169 8.15 7.18 -22.29
N CYS A 170 6.88 7.45 -21.96
CA CYS A 170 6.45 8.07 -20.71
C CYS A 170 6.15 6.97 -19.68
N THR A 171 7.19 6.38 -19.08
CA THR A 171 7.08 5.20 -18.20
C THR A 171 6.17 5.41 -17.00
N ASP A 172 6.22 6.59 -16.36
CA ASP A 172 5.40 6.86 -15.18
C ASP A 172 3.91 6.95 -15.53
N LEU A 173 3.57 7.66 -16.61
CA LEU A 173 2.20 7.75 -17.11
C LEU A 173 1.70 6.37 -17.57
N LEU A 174 2.53 5.60 -18.26
CA LEU A 174 2.23 4.23 -18.68
C LEU A 174 1.87 3.35 -17.48
N ASN A 175 2.67 3.37 -16.42
CA ASN A 175 2.44 2.60 -15.20
C ASN A 175 1.15 3.02 -14.49
N LYS A 176 0.87 4.33 -14.44
CA LYS A 176 -0.37 4.85 -13.84
C LYS A 176 -1.61 4.49 -14.65
N ALA A 177 -1.53 4.60 -15.99
CA ALA A 177 -2.62 4.19 -16.88
C ALA A 177 -2.87 2.67 -16.83
N ASN A 178 -1.81 1.84 -16.77
CA ASN A 178 -1.92 0.40 -16.54
C ASN A 178 -2.64 0.11 -15.21
N THR A 179 -2.18 0.73 -14.12
CA THR A 179 -2.79 0.54 -12.78
C THR A 179 -4.26 0.96 -12.77
N TYR A 180 -4.60 2.07 -13.43
CA TYR A 180 -5.97 2.52 -13.58
C TYR A 180 -6.82 1.51 -14.34
N ALA A 181 -6.32 0.99 -15.47
CA ALA A 181 -7.02 -0.02 -16.26
C ALA A 181 -7.26 -1.32 -15.47
N GLU A 182 -6.30 -1.73 -14.64
CA GLU A 182 -6.46 -2.88 -13.74
C GLU A 182 -7.50 -2.63 -12.64
N GLN A 183 -7.51 -1.42 -12.06
CA GLN A 183 -8.43 -1.04 -10.98
C GLN A 183 -9.88 -0.83 -11.43
N HIS A 184 -10.06 -0.38 -12.67
CA HIS A 184 -11.38 -0.10 -13.27
C HIS A 184 -11.73 -1.11 -14.38
N PHE A 185 -11.13 -2.31 -14.35
CA PHE A 185 -11.25 -3.31 -15.42
C PHE A 185 -12.71 -3.55 -15.84
N ALA A 186 -13.63 -3.66 -14.89
CA ALA A 186 -15.05 -3.90 -15.16
C ALA A 186 -15.72 -2.82 -16.04
N ASP A 187 -15.28 -1.57 -15.92
CA ASP A 187 -15.78 -0.45 -16.72
C ASP A 187 -14.98 -0.30 -18.03
N VAL A 188 -13.67 -0.54 -17.97
CA VAL A 188 -12.75 -0.42 -19.12
C VAL A 188 -13.11 -1.40 -20.23
N VAL A 189 -13.50 -2.64 -19.89
CA VAL A 189 -13.88 -3.66 -20.89
C VAL A 189 -15.17 -3.33 -21.66
N LEU A 190 -15.94 -2.34 -21.18
CA LEU A 190 -17.13 -1.84 -21.87
C LEU A 190 -16.79 -0.77 -22.91
N SER A 191 -15.56 -0.25 -22.89
CA SER A 191 -15.12 0.79 -23.83
C SER A 191 -14.82 0.24 -25.22
N GLU A 192 -14.97 1.08 -26.24
CA GLU A 192 -14.56 0.76 -27.61
C GLU A 192 -13.03 0.60 -27.72
N GLU A 193 -12.26 1.33 -26.89
CA GLU A 193 -10.80 1.20 -26.85
C GLU A 193 -10.37 -0.22 -26.50
N PHE A 194 -11.09 -0.90 -25.59
CA PHE A 194 -10.79 -2.29 -25.24
C PHE A 194 -11.02 -3.24 -26.43
N LEU A 195 -12.13 -3.08 -27.15
CA LEU A 195 -12.46 -3.90 -28.33
C LEU A 195 -11.45 -3.72 -29.48
N ASN A 196 -10.78 -2.57 -29.54
CA ASN A 196 -9.75 -2.25 -30.54
C ASN A 196 -8.33 -2.69 -30.13
N LEU A 197 -8.10 -3.20 -28.92
CA LEU A 197 -6.78 -3.68 -28.50
C LEU A 197 -6.31 -4.89 -29.34
N GLY A 198 -5.00 -4.99 -29.54
CA GLY A 198 -4.38 -6.20 -30.10
C GLY A 198 -4.30 -7.36 -29.09
N ILE A 199 -4.12 -8.58 -29.60
CA ILE A 199 -4.10 -9.81 -28.78
C ILE A 199 -3.10 -9.75 -27.61
N GLU A 200 -1.88 -9.26 -27.85
CA GLU A 200 -0.84 -9.15 -26.81
C GLU A 200 -1.28 -8.24 -25.66
N GLN A 201 -1.95 -7.14 -26.00
CA GLN A 201 -2.42 -6.16 -25.02
C GLN A 201 -3.57 -6.71 -24.19
N VAL A 202 -4.50 -7.43 -24.82
CA VAL A 202 -5.61 -8.09 -24.11
C VAL A 202 -5.07 -9.18 -23.18
N CYS A 203 -4.23 -10.10 -23.69
CA CYS A 203 -3.59 -11.15 -22.89
C CYS A 203 -2.85 -10.56 -21.68
N SER A 204 -2.05 -9.51 -21.89
CA SER A 204 -1.33 -8.83 -20.82
C SER A 204 -2.28 -8.29 -19.75
N LEU A 205 -3.39 -7.66 -20.14
CA LEU A 205 -4.36 -7.12 -19.18
C LEU A 205 -5.08 -8.24 -18.41
N ILE A 206 -5.67 -9.21 -19.12
CA ILE A 206 -6.48 -10.27 -18.48
C ILE A 206 -5.64 -11.26 -17.66
N SER A 207 -4.34 -11.39 -17.94
CA SER A 207 -3.43 -12.22 -17.15
C SER A 207 -3.10 -11.64 -15.78
N SER A 208 -3.26 -10.32 -15.59
CA SER A 208 -2.78 -9.62 -14.40
C SER A 208 -3.48 -10.10 -13.13
N ASP A 209 -2.70 -10.47 -12.10
CA ASP A 209 -3.26 -10.73 -10.76
C ASP A 209 -3.84 -9.49 -10.10
N LYS A 210 -3.56 -8.30 -10.63
CA LYS A 210 -3.93 -7.03 -10.02
C LYS A 210 -5.31 -6.52 -10.44
N LEU A 211 -6.02 -7.24 -11.34
CA LEU A 211 -7.35 -6.81 -11.76
C LEU A 211 -8.31 -6.75 -10.57
N THR A 212 -8.97 -5.61 -10.44
CA THR A 212 -10.03 -5.38 -9.45
C THR A 212 -11.35 -5.77 -10.09
N ILE A 213 -11.83 -6.97 -9.78
CA ILE A 213 -13.09 -7.53 -10.29
C ILE A 213 -13.87 -8.19 -9.15
N SER A 214 -15.20 -8.10 -9.19
CA SER A 214 -16.08 -8.79 -8.25
C SER A 214 -16.21 -10.29 -8.55
N SER A 215 -16.03 -10.68 -9.81
CA SER A 215 -16.08 -12.08 -10.26
C SER A 215 -15.27 -12.27 -11.54
N GLU A 216 -14.70 -13.47 -11.73
CA GLU A 216 -14.06 -13.87 -12.99
C GLU A 216 -15.04 -13.91 -14.16
N GLU A 217 -16.36 -13.87 -13.90
CA GLU A 217 -17.39 -13.75 -14.94
C GLU A 217 -17.12 -12.54 -15.83
N LYS A 218 -16.63 -11.43 -15.24
CA LYS A 218 -16.29 -10.21 -15.99
C LYS A 218 -15.11 -10.40 -16.93
N VAL A 219 -14.13 -11.21 -16.55
CA VAL A 219 -12.98 -11.51 -17.42
C VAL A 219 -13.42 -12.42 -18.56
N PHE A 220 -14.24 -13.43 -18.27
CA PHE A 220 -14.84 -14.29 -19.28
C PHE A 220 -15.67 -13.48 -20.29
N GLU A 221 -16.59 -12.64 -19.81
CA GLU A 221 -17.44 -11.77 -20.63
C GLU A 221 -16.61 -10.83 -21.50
N ALA A 222 -15.55 -10.23 -20.95
CA ALA A 222 -14.64 -9.36 -21.70
C ALA A 222 -13.91 -10.11 -22.83
N VAL A 223 -13.44 -11.32 -22.58
CA VAL A 223 -12.80 -12.17 -23.61
C VAL A 223 -13.78 -12.49 -24.73
N ILE A 224 -15.01 -12.90 -24.40
CA ILE A 224 -16.05 -13.21 -25.38
C ILE A 224 -16.42 -11.96 -26.20
N ALA A 225 -16.56 -10.80 -25.57
CA ALA A 225 -16.85 -9.54 -26.24
C ALA A 225 -15.74 -9.14 -27.23
N TRP A 226 -14.47 -9.24 -26.81
CA TRP A 226 -13.33 -8.90 -27.67
C TRP A 226 -13.21 -9.83 -28.88
N VAL A 227 -13.44 -11.14 -28.70
CA VAL A 227 -13.42 -12.11 -29.81
C VAL A 227 -14.59 -11.86 -30.77
N ASN A 228 -15.80 -11.63 -30.26
CA ASN A 228 -16.98 -11.41 -31.11
C ASN A 228 -16.94 -10.10 -31.90
N HIS A 229 -16.14 -9.12 -31.50
CA HIS A 229 -16.00 -7.85 -32.23
C HIS A 229 -15.43 -8.03 -33.65
N ASP A 230 -14.54 -9.00 -33.85
CA ASP A 230 -14.03 -9.43 -35.16
C ASP A 230 -13.85 -10.94 -35.15
N LYS A 231 -15.00 -11.63 -35.12
CA LYS A 231 -15.06 -13.08 -34.88
C LYS A 231 -14.27 -13.89 -35.89
N ASP A 232 -14.31 -13.50 -37.16
CA ASP A 232 -13.72 -14.28 -38.26
C ASP A 232 -12.21 -14.42 -38.08
N VAL A 233 -11.54 -13.33 -37.69
CA VAL A 233 -10.10 -13.30 -37.42
C VAL A 233 -9.80 -13.75 -35.99
N ARG A 234 -10.53 -13.27 -35.00
CA ARG A 234 -10.11 -13.39 -33.58
C ARG A 234 -10.44 -14.73 -32.94
N GLN A 235 -11.34 -15.53 -33.51
CA GLN A 235 -11.71 -16.84 -32.95
C GLN A 235 -10.51 -17.80 -32.82
N GLU A 236 -9.48 -17.64 -33.65
CA GLU A 236 -8.26 -18.47 -33.57
C GLU A 236 -7.47 -18.26 -32.27
N PHE A 237 -7.59 -17.07 -31.65
CA PHE A 237 -6.90 -16.73 -30.41
C PHE A 237 -7.65 -17.17 -29.14
N MET A 238 -8.82 -17.78 -29.29
CA MET A 238 -9.70 -18.12 -28.16
C MET A 238 -9.01 -18.98 -27.10
N ALA A 239 -8.23 -19.98 -27.52
CA ALA A 239 -7.49 -20.85 -26.59
C ALA A 239 -6.47 -20.06 -25.75
N ARG A 240 -5.75 -19.14 -26.40
CA ARG A 240 -4.71 -18.32 -25.75
C ARG A 240 -5.31 -17.32 -24.76
N LEU A 241 -6.46 -16.72 -25.10
CA LEU A 241 -7.18 -15.84 -24.19
C LEU A 241 -7.74 -16.61 -22.99
N MET A 242 -8.33 -17.78 -23.24
CA MET A 242 -8.98 -18.60 -22.21
C MET A 242 -8.00 -19.13 -21.16
N GLU A 243 -6.72 -19.32 -21.50
CA GLU A 243 -5.67 -19.71 -20.55
C GLU A 243 -5.58 -18.76 -19.34
N HIS A 244 -5.91 -17.48 -19.54
CA HIS A 244 -5.83 -16.41 -18.55
C HIS A 244 -7.15 -16.13 -17.82
N VAL A 245 -8.25 -16.76 -18.25
CA VAL A 245 -9.53 -16.74 -17.52
C VAL A 245 -9.49 -17.80 -16.43
N ARG A 246 -9.74 -17.42 -15.18
CA ARG A 246 -9.63 -18.33 -14.04
C ARG A 246 -10.92 -19.12 -13.86
N LEU A 247 -11.27 -19.93 -14.86
CA LEU A 247 -12.50 -20.74 -14.89
C LEU A 247 -12.78 -21.52 -13.60
N PRO A 248 -11.79 -22.15 -12.91
CA PRO A 248 -12.02 -22.82 -11.62
C PRO A 248 -12.61 -21.94 -10.51
N LEU A 249 -12.54 -20.61 -10.64
CA LEU A 249 -13.03 -19.63 -9.67
C LEU A 249 -14.41 -19.07 -10.05
N LEU A 250 -14.98 -19.47 -11.19
CA LEU A 250 -16.36 -19.16 -11.55
C LEU A 250 -17.34 -20.02 -10.74
N PRO A 251 -18.58 -19.54 -10.48
CA PRO A 251 -19.63 -20.38 -9.93
C PRO A 251 -19.93 -21.58 -10.84
N ARG A 252 -20.25 -22.74 -10.24
CA ARG A 252 -20.56 -23.97 -10.99
C ARG A 252 -21.70 -23.76 -11.96
N GLU A 253 -22.72 -23.02 -11.53
CA GLU A 253 -23.91 -22.70 -12.31
C GLU A 253 -23.52 -21.89 -13.56
N TYR A 254 -22.60 -20.93 -13.42
CA TYR A 254 -22.13 -20.12 -14.55
C TYR A 254 -21.30 -20.93 -15.54
N LEU A 255 -20.44 -21.83 -15.04
CA LEU A 255 -19.66 -22.73 -15.89
C LEU A 255 -20.55 -23.59 -16.79
N VAL A 256 -21.61 -24.19 -16.24
CA VAL A 256 -22.52 -25.07 -17.01
C VAL A 256 -23.46 -24.26 -17.91
N GLN A 257 -24.04 -23.17 -17.42
CA GLN A 257 -25.10 -22.46 -18.15
C GLN A 257 -24.56 -21.46 -19.19
N ARG A 258 -23.32 -20.97 -19.03
CA ARG A 258 -22.75 -19.92 -19.86
C ARG A 258 -21.48 -20.37 -20.56
N VAL A 259 -20.48 -20.86 -19.82
CA VAL A 259 -19.17 -21.21 -20.40
C VAL A 259 -19.26 -22.44 -21.28
N GLU A 260 -19.91 -23.50 -20.81
CA GLU A 260 -20.08 -24.76 -21.57
C GLU A 260 -20.94 -24.55 -22.82
N GLU A 261 -21.95 -23.69 -22.75
CA GLU A 261 -22.88 -23.43 -23.85
C GLU A 261 -22.31 -22.51 -24.95
N GLU A 262 -21.25 -21.76 -24.66
CA GLU A 262 -20.63 -20.81 -25.58
C GLU A 262 -19.99 -21.50 -26.80
N ALA A 263 -20.37 -21.08 -28.00
CA ALA A 263 -19.94 -21.71 -29.25
C ALA A 263 -18.42 -21.61 -29.45
N LEU A 264 -17.81 -20.50 -29.05
CA LEU A 264 -16.35 -20.30 -29.12
C LEU A 264 -15.58 -21.31 -28.25
N VAL A 265 -16.14 -21.68 -27.09
CA VAL A 265 -15.57 -22.70 -26.19
C VAL A 265 -15.82 -24.10 -26.76
N LYS A 266 -17.04 -24.40 -27.24
CA LYS A 266 -17.40 -25.70 -27.84
C LYS A 266 -16.57 -26.03 -29.08
N ASN A 267 -16.09 -25.04 -29.82
CA ASN A 267 -15.32 -25.24 -31.04
C ASN A 267 -13.80 -25.33 -30.82
N SER A 268 -13.31 -25.13 -29.59
CA SER A 268 -11.88 -25.20 -29.25
C SER A 268 -11.59 -26.37 -28.31
N SER A 269 -10.75 -27.30 -28.73
CA SER A 269 -10.33 -28.43 -27.88
C SER A 269 -9.61 -27.97 -26.60
N ALA A 270 -8.71 -26.99 -26.73
CA ALA A 270 -7.99 -26.44 -25.58
C ALA A 270 -8.93 -25.74 -24.57
N CYS A 271 -9.97 -25.04 -25.05
CA CYS A 271 -10.95 -24.42 -24.14
C CYS A 271 -11.77 -25.47 -23.38
N LYS A 272 -12.08 -26.62 -24.01
CA LYS A 272 -12.70 -27.75 -23.32
C LYS A 272 -11.79 -28.33 -22.23
N ASP A 273 -10.48 -28.41 -22.47
CA ASP A 273 -9.53 -28.89 -21.46
C ASP A 273 -9.51 -27.95 -20.23
N TYR A 274 -9.55 -26.64 -20.42
CA TYR A 274 -9.67 -25.68 -19.32
C TYR A 274 -11.01 -25.79 -18.58
N LEU A 275 -12.11 -26.03 -19.29
CA LEU A 275 -13.41 -26.26 -18.66
C LEU A 275 -13.41 -27.56 -17.84
N ILE A 276 -12.79 -28.63 -18.34
CA ILE A 276 -12.62 -29.89 -17.60
C ILE A 276 -11.78 -29.68 -16.33
N GLU A 277 -10.70 -28.88 -16.40
CA GLU A 277 -9.92 -28.49 -15.23
C GLU A 277 -10.81 -27.78 -14.18
N ALA A 278 -11.63 -26.82 -14.60
CA ALA A 278 -12.54 -26.10 -13.73
C ALA A 278 -13.59 -27.04 -13.10
N MET A 279 -14.22 -27.91 -13.88
CA MET A 279 -15.17 -28.90 -13.35
C MET A 279 -14.50 -29.85 -12.35
N LYS A 280 -13.28 -30.32 -12.64
CA LYS A 280 -12.49 -31.14 -11.71
C LYS A 280 -12.21 -30.39 -10.40
N TYR A 281 -11.88 -29.11 -10.47
CA TYR A 281 -11.69 -28.27 -9.28
C TYR A 281 -12.95 -28.22 -8.40
N HIS A 282 -14.14 -28.04 -8.99
CA HIS A 282 -15.39 -28.03 -8.22
C HIS A 282 -15.77 -29.40 -7.64
N LEU A 283 -15.40 -30.51 -8.30
CA LEU A 283 -15.63 -31.88 -7.83
C LEU A 283 -14.74 -32.27 -6.64
N LEU A 284 -13.56 -31.65 -6.49
CA LEU A 284 -12.68 -31.91 -5.36
C LEU A 284 -13.25 -31.32 -4.05
N PRO A 285 -13.11 -32.03 -2.92
CA PRO A 285 -13.33 -31.45 -1.60
C PRO A 285 -12.48 -30.19 -1.40
N THR A 286 -12.99 -29.21 -0.64
CA THR A 286 -12.32 -27.92 -0.41
C THR A 286 -10.86 -28.06 0.00
N GLU A 287 -10.54 -29.05 0.83
CA GLU A 287 -9.17 -29.36 1.28
C GLU A 287 -8.23 -29.75 0.13
N GLN A 288 -8.74 -30.49 -0.86
CA GLN A 288 -7.97 -30.96 -2.00
C GLN A 288 -7.87 -29.92 -3.12
N ARG A 289 -8.78 -28.94 -3.17
CA ARG A 289 -8.73 -27.83 -4.16
C ARG A 289 -7.42 -27.05 -4.09
N ILE A 290 -6.86 -26.88 -2.89
CA ILE A 290 -5.60 -26.17 -2.65
C ILE A 290 -4.40 -26.91 -3.27
N LEU A 291 -4.53 -28.22 -3.55
CA LEU A 291 -3.49 -29.02 -4.21
C LEU A 291 -3.43 -28.76 -5.72
N MET A 292 -4.50 -28.26 -6.34
CA MET A 292 -4.47 -27.79 -7.72
C MET A 292 -3.75 -26.45 -7.76
N LYS A 293 -2.46 -26.46 -8.12
CA LYS A 293 -1.59 -25.29 -8.17
C LYS A 293 -1.44 -24.71 -9.58
N SER A 294 -2.53 -24.60 -10.33
CA SER A 294 -2.47 -23.89 -11.62
C SER A 294 -2.63 -22.39 -11.38
N VAL A 295 -2.18 -21.57 -12.33
CA VAL A 295 -2.40 -20.11 -12.26
C VAL A 295 -3.90 -19.78 -12.21
N ARG A 296 -4.73 -20.62 -12.84
CA ARG A 296 -6.19 -20.48 -12.92
C ARG A 296 -6.93 -20.82 -11.62
N THR A 297 -6.30 -21.45 -10.64
CA THR A 297 -6.91 -21.71 -9.31
C THR A 297 -6.52 -20.71 -8.24
N ARG A 298 -5.66 -19.73 -8.56
CA ARG A 298 -5.25 -18.66 -7.64
C ARG A 298 -6.19 -17.48 -7.75
N LEU A 299 -6.66 -16.93 -6.63
CA LEU A 299 -7.44 -15.68 -6.61
C LEU A 299 -6.61 -14.48 -7.09
N ARG A 300 -7.25 -13.48 -7.71
CA ARG A 300 -6.61 -12.20 -8.00
C ARG A 300 -6.33 -11.46 -6.69
N THR A 301 -5.23 -10.71 -6.67
CA THR A 301 -4.77 -9.91 -5.54
C THR A 301 -4.61 -8.46 -6.00
N PRO A 302 -5.73 -7.73 -6.20
CA PRO A 302 -5.70 -6.34 -6.63
C PRO A 302 -4.88 -5.48 -5.67
N MET A 303 -4.07 -4.60 -6.26
CA MET A 303 -3.28 -3.65 -5.48
C MET A 303 -4.18 -2.50 -5.02
N ASN A 304 -4.02 -2.10 -3.76
CA ASN A 304 -4.64 -0.91 -3.18
C ASN A 304 -6.16 -0.98 -3.00
N LEU A 305 -6.73 -2.15 -2.69
CA LEU A 305 -8.10 -2.19 -2.19
C LEU A 305 -8.25 -1.27 -0.96
N PRO A 306 -9.37 -0.53 -0.86
CA PRO A 306 -9.71 0.20 0.35
C PRO A 306 -9.62 -0.73 1.55
N LYS A 307 -9.03 -0.26 2.65
CA LYS A 307 -8.88 -1.06 3.86
C LYS A 307 -10.10 -0.89 4.75
N LEU A 308 -10.38 -1.93 5.55
CA LEU A 308 -11.37 -1.92 6.60
C LEU A 308 -10.71 -2.34 7.92
N MET A 309 -11.00 -1.65 9.01
CA MET A 309 -10.57 -2.07 10.35
C MET A 309 -11.72 -2.81 11.05
N VAL A 310 -11.51 -4.07 11.39
CA VAL A 310 -12.52 -4.93 12.01
C VAL A 310 -12.25 -5.06 13.51
N VAL A 311 -13.25 -4.75 14.33
CA VAL A 311 -13.22 -4.78 15.79
C VAL A 311 -14.20 -5.83 16.30
N VAL A 312 -13.65 -6.92 16.84
CA VAL A 312 -14.37 -8.15 17.13
C VAL A 312 -14.58 -8.34 18.63
N GLY A 313 -15.84 -8.39 19.05
CA GLY A 313 -16.22 -8.70 20.43
C GLY A 313 -15.72 -7.65 21.43
N GLY A 314 -15.28 -8.14 22.60
CA GLY A 314 -14.75 -7.31 23.69
C GLY A 314 -15.69 -7.24 24.90
N GLN A 315 -15.36 -6.36 25.83
CA GLN A 315 -16.11 -6.11 27.06
C GLN A 315 -16.82 -4.76 26.99
N ALA A 316 -18.16 -4.77 27.03
CA ALA A 316 -18.99 -3.56 27.02
C ALA A 316 -20.25 -3.67 27.92
N PRO A 317 -20.13 -3.77 29.26
CA PRO A 317 -18.93 -4.07 30.05
C PRO A 317 -18.67 -5.59 30.19
N LYS A 318 -19.65 -6.43 29.85
CA LYS A 318 -19.51 -7.89 29.77
C LYS A 318 -19.11 -8.31 28.36
N ALA A 319 -18.72 -9.58 28.17
CA ALA A 319 -18.42 -10.13 26.85
C ALA A 319 -19.58 -9.91 25.87
N ILE A 320 -19.31 -9.47 24.64
CA ILE A 320 -20.31 -9.22 23.59
C ILE A 320 -20.06 -10.06 22.34
N ARG A 321 -21.03 -10.06 21.40
CA ARG A 321 -20.94 -10.72 20.09
C ARG A 321 -20.69 -9.75 18.94
N SER A 322 -20.99 -8.46 19.14
CA SER A 322 -20.92 -7.42 18.10
C SER A 322 -19.54 -7.35 17.46
N VAL A 323 -19.55 -7.22 16.14
CA VAL A 323 -18.39 -6.98 15.30
C VAL A 323 -18.64 -5.69 14.54
N GLU A 324 -17.79 -4.70 14.78
CA GLU A 324 -17.85 -3.40 14.11
C GLU A 324 -16.71 -3.29 13.10
N CYS A 325 -17.00 -2.67 11.96
CA CYS A 325 -16.06 -2.45 10.88
C CYS A 325 -15.97 -0.96 10.57
N TYR A 326 -14.77 -0.38 10.64
CA TYR A 326 -14.52 0.99 10.23
C TYR A 326 -14.03 1.05 8.79
N ASP A 327 -14.77 1.77 7.95
CA ASP A 327 -14.35 2.06 6.58
C ASP A 327 -13.53 3.36 6.55
N PHE A 328 -12.26 3.24 6.17
CA PHE A 328 -11.35 4.39 6.12
C PHE A 328 -11.67 5.39 4.99
N LYS A 329 -12.35 4.95 3.93
CA LYS A 329 -12.75 5.82 2.81
C LYS A 329 -14.04 6.57 3.12
N GLU A 330 -15.00 5.90 3.76
CA GLU A 330 -16.29 6.49 4.15
C GLU A 330 -16.25 7.20 5.51
N GLU A 331 -15.18 6.98 6.30
CA GLU A 331 -14.99 7.46 7.67
C GLU A 331 -16.14 7.06 8.63
N ARG A 332 -16.71 5.87 8.42
CA ARG A 332 -17.90 5.39 9.14
C ARG A 332 -17.73 3.98 9.69
N TRP A 333 -18.42 3.73 10.80
CA TRP A 333 -18.56 2.42 11.42
C TRP A 333 -19.81 1.70 10.93
N HIS A 334 -19.67 0.42 10.64
CA HIS A 334 -20.72 -0.50 10.21
C HIS A 334 -20.74 -1.74 11.11
N GLN A 335 -21.91 -2.32 11.36
CA GLN A 335 -21.98 -3.65 11.99
C GLN A 335 -21.95 -4.70 10.89
N VAL A 336 -21.20 -5.78 11.12
CA VAL A 336 -21.13 -6.96 10.24
C VAL A 336 -21.62 -8.19 11.01
N ALA A 337 -21.56 -9.39 10.42
CA ALA A 337 -22.00 -10.61 11.09
C ALA A 337 -21.39 -10.75 12.49
N GLU A 338 -22.26 -10.92 13.48
CA GLU A 338 -21.87 -11.08 14.86
C GLU A 338 -21.18 -12.43 15.11
N LEU A 339 -20.30 -12.48 16.13
CA LEU A 339 -19.68 -13.74 16.55
C LEU A 339 -20.73 -14.82 16.89
N PRO A 340 -20.46 -16.10 16.60
CA PRO A 340 -21.35 -17.21 16.98
C PRO A 340 -21.61 -17.30 18.49
N SER A 341 -20.69 -16.79 19.31
CA SER A 341 -20.79 -16.79 20.77
C SER A 341 -20.14 -15.54 21.36
N ARG A 342 -20.61 -15.11 22.54
CA ARG A 342 -20.04 -13.95 23.25
C ARG A 342 -18.56 -14.19 23.51
N ARG A 343 -17.71 -13.20 23.23
CA ARG A 343 -16.25 -13.35 23.36
C ARG A 343 -15.59 -12.02 23.70
N CYS A 344 -14.68 -12.06 24.67
CA CYS A 344 -13.67 -11.02 24.89
C CYS A 344 -12.32 -11.67 25.15
N ARG A 345 -11.24 -10.89 25.17
CA ARG A 345 -9.89 -11.37 25.54
C ARG A 345 -9.35 -12.45 24.60
N ALA A 346 -9.83 -12.46 23.36
CA ALA A 346 -9.39 -13.37 22.32
C ALA A 346 -8.18 -12.80 21.58
N GLY A 347 -7.36 -13.68 21.02
CA GLY A 347 -6.41 -13.28 19.98
C GLY A 347 -7.15 -12.99 18.68
N MET A 348 -6.59 -12.09 17.85
CA MET A 348 -7.17 -11.69 16.58
C MET A 348 -6.09 -11.57 15.51
N VAL A 349 -6.29 -12.22 14.37
CA VAL A 349 -5.37 -12.12 13.22
C VAL A 349 -6.13 -12.16 11.91
N TYR A 350 -5.53 -11.59 10.86
CA TYR A 350 -5.95 -11.78 9.48
C TYR A 350 -4.96 -12.74 8.79
N MET A 351 -5.47 -13.82 8.20
CA MET A 351 -4.67 -14.84 7.53
C MET A 351 -5.45 -15.43 6.36
N ALA A 352 -4.83 -15.46 5.17
CA ALA A 352 -5.39 -16.09 3.97
C ALA A 352 -6.82 -15.61 3.62
N GLY A 353 -7.08 -14.31 3.73
CA GLY A 353 -8.39 -13.72 3.43
C GLY A 353 -9.43 -13.81 4.56
N LEU A 354 -9.10 -14.46 5.67
CA LEU A 354 -10.02 -14.70 6.79
C LEU A 354 -9.54 -14.03 8.08
N VAL A 355 -10.47 -13.61 8.92
CA VAL A 355 -10.19 -13.09 10.27
C VAL A 355 -10.41 -14.19 11.29
N PHE A 356 -9.40 -14.52 12.11
CA PHE A 356 -9.48 -15.58 13.11
C PHE A 356 -9.63 -15.00 14.52
N ALA A 357 -10.73 -15.36 15.20
CA ALA A 357 -10.98 -15.08 16.61
C ALA A 357 -10.55 -16.27 17.48
N VAL A 358 -9.42 -16.14 18.17
CA VAL A 358 -8.71 -17.27 18.81
C VAL A 358 -8.91 -17.24 20.33
N GLY A 359 -9.56 -18.26 20.90
CA GLY A 359 -9.73 -18.38 22.35
C GLY A 359 -10.54 -17.22 22.97
N GLY A 360 -10.26 -16.89 24.22
CA GLY A 360 -10.89 -15.78 24.95
C GLY A 360 -11.77 -16.25 26.10
N PHE A 361 -12.74 -15.41 26.45
CA PHE A 361 -13.62 -15.55 27.59
C PHE A 361 -15.06 -15.21 27.18
N ASN A 362 -16.01 -16.10 27.48
CA ASN A 362 -17.41 -15.92 27.07
C ASN A 362 -18.29 -15.21 28.11
N GLY A 363 -17.70 -14.76 29.22
CA GLY A 363 -18.40 -14.22 30.38
C GLY A 363 -18.45 -15.19 31.57
N SER A 364 -18.18 -16.48 31.35
CA SER A 364 -18.18 -17.51 32.40
C SER A 364 -16.91 -18.36 32.39
N LEU A 365 -16.50 -18.87 31.22
CA LEU A 365 -15.37 -19.78 31.07
C LEU A 365 -14.36 -19.25 30.05
N ARG A 366 -13.09 -19.59 30.29
CA ARG A 366 -12.04 -19.44 29.28
C ARG A 366 -12.22 -20.55 28.24
N VAL A 367 -12.05 -20.21 26.97
CA VAL A 367 -12.39 -21.11 25.87
C VAL A 367 -11.16 -21.45 25.03
N ARG A 368 -11.24 -22.61 24.36
CA ARG A 368 -10.27 -23.09 23.35
C ARG A 368 -10.83 -22.99 21.92
N THR A 369 -12.05 -22.47 21.77
CA THR A 369 -12.76 -22.34 20.50
C THR A 369 -12.14 -21.26 19.63
N VAL A 370 -12.08 -21.53 18.33
CA VAL A 370 -11.57 -20.62 17.31
C VAL A 370 -12.60 -20.54 16.18
N ASP A 371 -12.93 -19.31 15.78
CA ASP A 371 -13.85 -19.05 14.67
C ASP A 371 -13.13 -18.20 13.62
N SER A 372 -13.31 -18.51 12.35
CA SER A 372 -12.82 -17.73 11.20
C SER A 372 -13.98 -17.00 10.53
N TYR A 373 -13.80 -15.72 10.23
CA TYR A 373 -14.74 -14.88 9.51
C TYR A 373 -14.27 -14.67 8.07
N ASP A 374 -15.16 -14.96 7.12
CA ASP A 374 -15.01 -14.70 5.68
C ASP A 374 -15.67 -13.34 5.37
N PRO A 375 -14.90 -12.27 5.12
CA PRO A 375 -15.46 -10.95 4.88
C PRO A 375 -16.24 -10.84 3.56
N VAL A 376 -15.93 -11.69 2.57
CA VAL A 376 -16.62 -11.68 1.27
C VAL A 376 -18.04 -12.23 1.42
N LYS A 377 -18.21 -13.25 2.27
CA LYS A 377 -19.52 -13.87 2.53
C LYS A 377 -20.26 -13.29 3.73
N ASP A 378 -19.58 -12.45 4.52
CA ASP A 378 -20.05 -11.97 5.83
C ASP A 378 -20.49 -13.13 6.75
N GLN A 379 -19.63 -14.16 6.88
CA GLN A 379 -19.98 -15.39 7.61
C GLN A 379 -18.85 -15.89 8.52
N TRP A 380 -19.23 -16.33 9.71
CA TRP A 380 -18.36 -17.01 10.67
C TRP A 380 -18.44 -18.53 10.50
N THR A 381 -17.30 -19.21 10.58
CA THR A 381 -17.17 -20.67 10.56
C THR A 381 -16.25 -21.11 11.70
N SER A 382 -16.66 -22.12 12.47
CA SER A 382 -15.79 -22.68 13.51
C SER A 382 -14.71 -23.56 12.88
N VAL A 383 -13.46 -23.41 13.35
CA VAL A 383 -12.31 -24.24 12.96
C VAL A 383 -11.88 -25.13 14.12
N ALA A 384 -10.83 -25.92 13.96
CA ALA A 384 -10.35 -26.79 15.02
C ALA A 384 -10.06 -26.02 16.32
N ASN A 385 -10.50 -26.60 17.43
CA ASN A 385 -10.21 -26.06 18.76
C ASN A 385 -8.71 -26.15 19.07
N MET A 386 -8.20 -25.15 19.77
CA MET A 386 -6.88 -25.20 20.41
C MET A 386 -6.81 -26.38 21.41
N ARG A 387 -5.59 -26.81 21.73
CA ARG A 387 -5.34 -27.83 22.76
C ARG A 387 -5.64 -27.28 24.15
N ASP A 388 -5.18 -26.06 24.42
CA ASP A 388 -5.35 -25.39 25.71
C ASP A 388 -6.48 -24.35 25.69
N ARG A 389 -7.12 -24.11 26.84
CA ARG A 389 -7.96 -22.93 27.02
C ARG A 389 -7.04 -21.72 27.15
N ARG A 390 -7.30 -20.65 26.39
CA ARG A 390 -6.49 -19.43 26.44
C ARG A 390 -7.37 -18.20 26.43
N SER A 391 -7.25 -17.34 27.43
CA SER A 391 -7.78 -15.98 27.44
C SER A 391 -6.63 -15.00 27.65
N THR A 392 -6.76 -13.77 27.16
CA THR A 392 -5.72 -12.72 27.23
C THR A 392 -4.38 -13.18 26.62
N LEU A 393 -4.46 -14.07 25.62
CA LEU A 393 -3.33 -14.50 24.79
C LEU A 393 -3.00 -13.45 23.73
N GLY A 394 -1.79 -13.54 23.18
CA GLY A 394 -1.45 -12.95 21.89
C GLY A 394 -1.75 -13.94 20.76
N ALA A 395 -2.17 -13.43 19.60
CA ALA A 395 -2.21 -14.21 18.36
C ALA A 395 -1.49 -13.48 17.22
N ALA A 396 -0.71 -14.21 16.43
CA ALA A 396 0.05 -13.64 15.33
C ALA A 396 0.26 -14.67 14.20
N VAL A 397 0.49 -14.17 12.98
CA VAL A 397 0.79 -15.01 11.81
C VAL A 397 2.27 -14.93 11.49
N LEU A 398 2.95 -16.07 11.45
CA LEU A 398 4.36 -16.17 11.06
C LEU A 398 4.52 -17.34 10.09
N ASN A 399 5.10 -17.09 8.93
CA ASN A 399 5.39 -18.10 7.89
C ASN A 399 4.16 -18.95 7.50
N GLY A 400 2.97 -18.34 7.45
CA GLY A 400 1.72 -18.99 7.08
C GLY A 400 1.06 -19.84 8.18
N LEU A 401 1.62 -19.83 9.40
CA LEU A 401 1.03 -20.46 10.57
C LEU A 401 0.48 -19.40 11.53
N LEU A 402 -0.63 -19.71 12.20
CA LEU A 402 -1.24 -18.88 13.25
C LEU A 402 -0.76 -19.36 14.63
N TYR A 403 -0.07 -18.51 15.37
CA TYR A 403 0.43 -18.82 16.71
C TYR A 403 -0.49 -18.26 17.79
N ALA A 404 -0.84 -19.09 18.78
CA ALA A 404 -1.54 -18.70 20.00
C ALA A 404 -0.54 -18.71 21.18
N VAL A 405 -0.22 -17.52 21.69
CA VAL A 405 0.92 -17.28 22.58
C VAL A 405 0.44 -16.96 23.99
N GLY A 406 0.80 -17.83 24.96
CA GLY A 406 0.51 -17.61 26.38
C GLY A 406 -0.99 -17.50 26.70
N GLY A 407 -1.33 -16.54 27.54
CA GLY A 407 -2.69 -16.32 28.05
C GLY A 407 -2.91 -16.93 29.44
N PHE A 408 -4.19 -17.13 29.79
CA PHE A 408 -4.66 -17.67 31.06
C PHE A 408 -5.75 -18.72 30.79
N ASP A 409 -5.59 -19.92 31.36
CA ASP A 409 -6.49 -21.06 31.10
C ASP A 409 -7.73 -21.10 32.01
N GLY A 410 -7.76 -20.27 33.05
CA GLY A 410 -8.77 -20.29 34.11
C GLY A 410 -8.18 -20.57 35.50
N SER A 411 -6.98 -21.15 35.55
CA SER A 411 -6.24 -21.54 36.75
C SER A 411 -4.86 -20.89 36.81
N THR A 412 -4.08 -20.95 35.72
CA THR A 412 -2.70 -20.46 35.66
C THR A 412 -2.41 -19.64 34.40
N GLY A 413 -1.44 -18.73 34.49
CA GLY A 413 -0.87 -18.08 33.32
C GLY A 413 -0.01 -19.07 32.52
N LEU A 414 -0.07 -19.00 31.20
CA LEU A 414 0.57 -19.97 30.31
C LEU A 414 1.90 -19.42 29.77
N SER A 415 2.92 -20.28 29.74
CA SER A 415 4.11 -20.10 28.90
C SER A 415 4.02 -20.93 27.61
N SER A 416 3.08 -21.89 27.53
CA SER A 416 2.91 -22.72 26.34
C SER A 416 2.50 -21.88 25.13
N VAL A 417 2.91 -22.34 23.95
CA VAL A 417 2.55 -21.76 22.66
C VAL A 417 2.10 -22.90 21.75
N GLU A 418 1.07 -22.66 20.96
CA GLU A 418 0.61 -23.60 19.93
C GLU A 418 0.41 -22.89 18.60
N ALA A 419 0.69 -23.60 17.51
CA ALA A 419 0.56 -23.11 16.15
C ALA A 419 -0.53 -23.90 15.40
N TYR A 420 -1.27 -23.19 14.56
CA TYR A 420 -2.33 -23.71 13.72
C TYR A 420 -1.89 -23.73 12.26
N ASN A 421 -2.07 -24.88 11.61
CA ASN A 421 -1.88 -25.03 10.17
C ASN A 421 -3.25 -25.07 9.47
N ILE A 422 -3.55 -24.02 8.70
CA ILE A 422 -4.81 -23.93 7.96
C ILE A 422 -5.01 -25.08 6.96
N LYS A 423 -3.94 -25.69 6.46
CA LYS A 423 -4.01 -26.77 5.46
C LYS A 423 -4.49 -28.08 6.06
N SER A 424 -4.07 -28.42 7.28
CA SER A 424 -4.50 -29.63 7.97
C SER A 424 -5.66 -29.38 8.94
N ASN A 425 -5.99 -28.12 9.23
CA ASN A 425 -6.94 -27.72 10.28
C ASN A 425 -6.55 -28.32 11.64
N GLU A 426 -5.27 -28.25 11.99
CA GLU A 426 -4.74 -28.83 13.23
C GLU A 426 -3.88 -27.83 14.02
N TRP A 427 -3.94 -27.97 15.34
CA TRP A 427 -3.10 -27.29 16.31
C TRP A 427 -2.00 -28.22 16.84
N PHE A 428 -0.78 -27.70 16.96
CA PHE A 428 0.36 -28.40 17.56
C PHE A 428 1.17 -27.46 18.46
N HIS A 429 1.78 -28.01 19.52
CA HIS A 429 2.66 -27.22 20.38
C HIS A 429 3.98 -26.93 19.71
N VAL A 430 4.51 -25.74 19.98
CA VAL A 430 5.89 -25.33 19.68
C VAL A 430 6.62 -25.08 21.00
N ALA A 431 7.88 -24.65 20.95
CA ALA A 431 8.61 -24.35 22.18
C ALA A 431 7.87 -23.32 23.04
N PRO A 432 7.78 -23.54 24.37
CA PRO A 432 7.16 -22.58 25.28
C PRO A 432 8.08 -21.36 25.47
N MET A 433 7.47 -20.24 25.86
CA MET A 433 8.21 -19.08 26.36
C MET A 433 8.95 -19.42 27.66
N ASN A 434 10.00 -18.67 27.96
CA ASN A 434 10.78 -18.78 29.20
C ASN A 434 9.99 -18.28 30.41
N THR A 435 9.09 -17.30 30.23
CA THR A 435 8.19 -16.78 31.26
C THR A 435 6.72 -17.01 30.88
N ARG A 436 5.86 -17.24 31.88
CA ARG A 436 4.40 -17.28 31.68
C ARG A 436 3.87 -15.87 31.43
N ARG A 437 3.07 -15.68 30.37
CA ARG A 437 2.57 -14.34 30.01
C ARG A 437 1.07 -14.36 29.75
N SER A 438 0.31 -13.87 30.71
CA SER A 438 -1.11 -13.50 30.50
C SER A 438 -1.24 -12.02 30.17
N SER A 439 -2.29 -11.61 29.46
CA SER A 439 -2.44 -10.22 28.97
C SER A 439 -1.21 -9.77 28.17
N VAL A 440 -0.69 -10.68 27.36
CA VAL A 440 0.51 -10.50 26.54
C VAL A 440 0.12 -9.92 25.18
N GLY A 441 0.88 -8.93 24.71
CA GLY A 441 0.79 -8.46 23.33
C GLY A 441 1.84 -9.14 22.46
N VAL A 442 1.54 -9.34 21.18
CA VAL A 442 2.45 -9.98 20.23
C VAL A 442 2.53 -9.23 18.91
N GLY A 443 3.66 -9.33 18.23
CA GLY A 443 3.87 -8.77 16.90
C GLY A 443 4.92 -9.56 16.12
N VAL A 444 4.85 -9.49 14.79
CA VAL A 444 5.79 -10.18 13.90
C VAL A 444 6.53 -9.16 13.06
N VAL A 445 7.85 -9.14 13.17
CA VAL A 445 8.73 -8.25 12.41
C VAL A 445 10.02 -8.99 12.04
N GLY A 446 10.52 -8.78 10.82
CA GLY A 446 11.76 -9.42 10.37
C GLY A 446 11.73 -10.96 10.35
N GLY A 447 10.55 -11.59 10.21
CA GLY A 447 10.41 -13.05 10.25
C GLY A 447 10.51 -13.68 11.64
N LEU A 448 10.43 -12.85 12.70
CA LEU A 448 10.48 -13.27 14.09
C LEU A 448 9.18 -12.87 14.82
N LEU A 449 8.76 -13.67 15.79
CA LEU A 449 7.57 -13.41 16.61
C LEU A 449 7.97 -12.91 17.99
N TYR A 450 7.42 -11.78 18.43
CA TYR A 450 7.77 -11.14 19.70
C TYR A 450 6.60 -11.25 20.68
N ALA A 451 6.88 -11.64 21.92
CA ALA A 451 5.95 -11.66 23.05
C ALA A 451 6.33 -10.57 24.06
N VAL A 452 5.51 -9.52 24.13
CA VAL A 452 5.86 -8.26 24.79
C VAL A 452 5.10 -8.11 26.09
N GLY A 453 5.85 -8.01 27.20
CA GLY A 453 5.29 -7.76 28.52
C GLY A 453 4.31 -8.84 28.98
N GLY A 454 3.18 -8.41 29.53
CA GLY A 454 2.16 -9.27 30.14
C GLY A 454 2.30 -9.37 31.66
N TYR A 455 1.67 -10.38 32.24
CA TYR A 455 1.63 -10.67 33.66
C TYR A 455 2.04 -12.12 33.92
N ASP A 456 3.07 -12.30 34.75
CA ASP A 456 3.49 -13.60 35.27
C ASP A 456 2.82 -13.86 36.62
N GLY A 457 1.94 -14.86 36.64
CA GLY A 457 1.23 -15.26 37.85
C GLY A 457 2.13 -15.91 38.91
N ALA A 458 3.31 -16.40 38.54
CA ALA A 458 4.23 -17.05 39.49
C ALA A 458 4.98 -16.02 40.34
N SER A 459 5.56 -14.99 39.70
CA SER A 459 6.18 -13.85 40.40
C SER A 459 5.17 -12.79 40.87
N ARG A 460 3.92 -12.86 40.36
CA ARG A 460 2.85 -11.87 40.55
C ARG A 460 3.21 -10.47 40.03
N GLN A 461 3.99 -10.39 38.96
CA GLN A 461 4.50 -9.13 38.40
C GLN A 461 3.96 -8.85 37.00
N CYS A 462 3.69 -7.57 36.72
CA CYS A 462 3.64 -7.09 35.34
C CYS A 462 5.08 -7.04 34.80
N LEU A 463 5.26 -7.38 33.52
CA LEU A 463 6.58 -7.64 32.95
C LEU A 463 7.06 -6.46 32.08
N SER A 464 8.35 -6.13 32.19
CA SER A 464 9.12 -5.30 31.24
C SER A 464 9.85 -6.17 30.20
N THR A 465 10.05 -7.45 30.49
CA THR A 465 10.78 -8.38 29.64
C THR A 465 10.03 -8.67 28.35
N VAL A 466 10.78 -8.93 27.28
CA VAL A 466 10.26 -9.28 25.96
C VAL A 466 11.04 -10.49 25.46
N GLU A 467 10.33 -11.41 24.82
CA GLU A 467 10.92 -12.61 24.22
C GLU A 467 10.66 -12.64 22.71
N CYS A 468 11.61 -13.20 21.98
CA CYS A 468 11.58 -13.34 20.53
C CYS A 468 11.66 -14.82 20.15
N TYR A 469 10.78 -15.27 19.28
CA TYR A 469 10.71 -16.63 18.77
C TYR A 469 11.25 -16.71 17.35
N ASN A 470 12.13 -17.68 17.13
CA ASN A 470 12.63 -18.03 15.81
C ASN A 470 12.04 -19.39 15.39
N ALA A 471 11.18 -19.39 14.36
CA ALA A 471 10.52 -20.59 13.87
C ALA A 471 11.49 -21.63 13.26
N THR A 472 12.70 -21.21 12.84
CA THR A 472 13.72 -22.10 12.29
C THR A 472 14.40 -22.93 13.38
N THR A 473 14.73 -22.30 14.52
CA THR A 473 15.35 -23.00 15.65
C THR A 473 14.31 -23.57 16.63
N ASN A 474 13.05 -23.12 16.53
CA ASN A 474 11.98 -23.40 17.48
C ASN A 474 12.38 -23.05 18.92
N GLU A 475 12.91 -21.84 19.12
CA GLU A 475 13.37 -21.36 20.43
C GLU A 475 12.90 -19.94 20.71
N TRP A 476 12.66 -19.64 21.99
CA TRP A 476 12.39 -18.31 22.51
C TRP A 476 13.61 -17.77 23.25
N THR A 477 14.02 -16.54 22.93
CA THR A 477 15.13 -15.85 23.61
C THR A 477 14.70 -14.50 24.14
N TYR A 478 15.24 -14.07 25.28
CA TYR A 478 15.05 -12.72 25.76
C TYR A 478 15.79 -11.71 24.87
N ILE A 479 15.16 -10.55 24.68
CA ILE A 479 15.75 -9.38 24.01
C ILE A 479 15.84 -8.21 25.00
N ALA A 480 16.21 -7.01 24.53
CA ALA A 480 16.21 -5.84 25.38
C ALA A 480 14.86 -5.62 26.09
N GLU A 481 14.90 -5.32 27.38
CA GLU A 481 13.70 -5.00 28.15
C GLU A 481 13.12 -3.65 27.75
N MET A 482 11.80 -3.54 27.83
CA MET A 482 11.11 -2.26 27.79
C MET A 482 11.54 -1.37 28.96
N SER A 483 11.44 -0.05 28.77
CA SER A 483 11.72 0.95 29.80
C SER A 483 10.82 0.82 31.04
N THR A 484 9.67 0.16 30.91
CA THR A 484 8.71 0.00 31.99
C THR A 484 7.89 -1.29 31.89
N ARG A 485 7.25 -1.68 32.99
CA ARG A 485 6.37 -2.87 33.05
C ARG A 485 5.03 -2.57 32.38
N ARG A 486 4.57 -3.51 31.53
CA ARG A 486 3.31 -3.38 30.78
C ARG A 486 2.58 -4.73 30.67
N SER A 487 1.54 -4.90 31.49
CA SER A 487 0.49 -5.89 31.26
C SER A 487 -0.62 -5.29 30.39
N GLY A 488 -1.19 -6.06 29.47
CA GLY A 488 -2.27 -5.58 28.59
C GLY A 488 -1.83 -4.46 27.65
N ALA A 489 -0.56 -4.44 27.24
CA ALA A 489 -0.07 -3.52 26.23
C ALA A 489 -0.71 -3.84 24.87
N GLY A 490 -1.13 -2.80 24.15
CA GLY A 490 -1.39 -2.93 22.73
C GLY A 490 -0.07 -3.10 21.99
N VAL A 491 0.02 -4.06 21.08
CA VAL A 491 1.25 -4.33 20.32
C VAL A 491 0.94 -4.35 18.83
N GLY A 492 1.75 -3.64 18.06
CA GLY A 492 1.61 -3.57 16.62
C GLY A 492 2.95 -3.31 15.94
N VAL A 493 3.00 -3.55 14.64
CA VAL A 493 4.21 -3.40 13.83
C VAL A 493 3.93 -2.37 12.74
N LEU A 494 4.80 -1.37 12.65
CA LEU A 494 4.74 -0.31 11.64
C LEU A 494 6.16 0.01 11.17
N ASN A 495 6.38 0.07 9.86
CA ASN A 495 7.67 0.41 9.25
C ASN A 495 8.86 -0.40 9.80
N ASN A 496 8.70 -1.72 9.93
CA ASN A 496 9.69 -2.65 10.51
C ASN A 496 10.06 -2.38 11.98
N LEU A 497 9.24 -1.64 12.71
CA LEU A 497 9.42 -1.39 14.14
C LEU A 497 8.25 -1.97 14.94
N LEU A 498 8.55 -2.48 16.13
CA LEU A 498 7.56 -3.07 17.04
C LEU A 498 7.19 -2.05 18.12
N TYR A 499 5.90 -1.72 18.23
CA TYR A 499 5.40 -0.74 19.19
C TYR A 499 4.75 -1.42 20.39
N ALA A 500 5.09 -0.97 21.60
CA ALA A 500 4.43 -1.34 22.85
C ALA A 500 3.64 -0.13 23.38
N VAL A 501 2.32 -0.23 23.31
CA VAL A 501 1.39 0.89 23.48
C VAL A 501 0.62 0.74 24.79
N GLY A 502 0.79 1.70 25.71
CA GLY A 502 0.04 1.74 26.95
C GLY A 502 0.27 0.52 27.85
N GLY A 503 -0.81 -0.12 28.29
CA GLY A 503 -0.78 -1.20 29.28
C GLY A 503 -0.81 -0.68 30.72
N HIS A 504 -0.55 -1.55 31.68
CA HIS A 504 -0.57 -1.19 33.10
C HIS A 504 0.48 -1.93 33.93
N ASP A 505 0.81 -1.33 35.07
CA ASP A 505 1.54 -1.97 36.18
C ASP A 505 0.71 -1.84 37.46
N GLY A 506 0.03 -2.92 37.85
CA GLY A 506 -0.99 -2.86 38.91
C GLY A 506 -2.11 -1.86 38.56
N PRO A 507 -2.42 -0.87 39.42
CA PRO A 507 -3.44 0.14 39.15
C PRO A 507 -2.98 1.25 38.19
N LEU A 508 -1.69 1.38 37.91
CA LEU A 508 -1.15 2.44 37.06
C LEU A 508 -1.33 2.09 35.58
N VAL A 509 -2.33 2.71 34.94
CA VAL A 509 -2.55 2.59 33.49
C VAL A 509 -1.72 3.64 32.74
N ARG A 510 -1.12 3.24 31.62
CA ARG A 510 -0.14 4.04 30.88
C ARG A 510 -0.76 4.66 29.62
N LYS A 511 -0.33 5.88 29.33
CA LYS A 511 -0.45 6.52 28.00
C LYS A 511 0.86 6.49 27.21
N SER A 512 1.98 6.17 27.86
CA SER A 512 3.29 6.16 27.22
C SER A 512 3.42 5.05 26.20
N VAL A 513 4.22 5.29 25.18
CA VAL A 513 4.46 4.35 24.07
C VAL A 513 5.96 4.26 23.83
N GLU A 514 6.43 3.04 23.61
CA GLU A 514 7.82 2.81 23.23
C GLU A 514 7.89 1.90 22.01
N VAL A 515 8.97 2.06 21.25
CA VAL A 515 9.20 1.38 19.99
C VAL A 515 10.54 0.66 20.02
N TYR A 516 10.54 -0.57 19.53
CA TYR A 516 11.69 -1.45 19.40
C TYR A 516 12.14 -1.55 17.96
N ASP A 517 13.45 -1.43 17.78
CA ASP A 517 14.11 -1.68 16.51
C ASP A 517 14.88 -3.02 16.57
N PRO A 518 14.43 -4.05 15.83
CA PRO A 518 15.10 -5.35 15.77
C PRO A 518 16.57 -5.29 15.32
N THR A 519 16.96 -4.25 14.57
CA THR A 519 18.32 -4.12 14.03
C THR A 519 19.32 -3.63 15.07
N THR A 520 18.87 -2.84 16.05
CA THR A 520 19.72 -2.29 17.13
C THR A 520 19.49 -2.99 18.47
N ASN A 521 18.44 -3.83 18.56
CA ASN A 521 17.98 -4.45 19.81
C ASN A 521 17.79 -3.42 20.93
N ALA A 522 17.16 -2.30 20.62
CA ALA A 522 16.96 -1.20 21.56
C ALA A 522 15.52 -0.67 21.52
N TRP A 523 15.04 -0.25 22.69
CA TRP A 523 13.77 0.46 22.86
C TRP A 523 14.01 1.96 22.98
N ARG A 524 13.07 2.76 22.47
CA ARG A 524 13.02 4.20 22.72
C ARG A 524 11.57 4.66 22.91
N GLN A 525 11.38 5.69 23.72
CA GLN A 525 10.06 6.31 23.90
C GLN A 525 9.70 7.15 22.66
N VAL A 526 8.41 7.19 22.33
CA VAL A 526 7.80 8.09 21.34
C VAL A 526 6.71 8.93 22.03
N ALA A 527 6.04 9.81 21.30
CA ALA A 527 4.95 10.61 21.86
C ALA A 527 3.93 9.75 22.62
N ASP A 528 3.50 10.26 23.78
CA ASP A 528 2.43 9.66 24.57
C ASP A 528 1.08 9.73 23.82
N MET A 529 0.24 8.71 23.98
CA MET A 529 -1.16 8.76 23.56
C MET A 529 -1.91 9.90 24.25
N ASN A 530 -3.04 10.30 23.67
CA ASN A 530 -3.94 11.30 24.26
C ASN A 530 -4.58 10.78 25.56
N MET A 531 -4.81 9.47 25.66
CA MET A 531 -5.49 8.82 26.79
C MET A 531 -4.66 7.67 27.36
N CYS A 532 -4.84 7.39 28.66
CA CYS A 532 -4.33 6.14 29.24
C CYS A 532 -5.15 4.96 28.72
N ARG A 533 -4.48 3.92 28.21
CA ARG A 533 -5.14 2.73 27.67
C ARG A 533 -4.41 1.48 28.09
N ARG A 534 -5.15 0.49 28.59
CA ARG A 534 -4.75 -0.92 28.57
C ARG A 534 -5.80 -1.74 27.82
N ASN A 535 -5.42 -2.94 27.39
CA ASN A 535 -6.32 -3.89 26.73
C ASN A 535 -6.98 -3.32 25.45
N ALA A 536 -6.31 -2.37 24.81
CA ALA A 536 -6.72 -1.78 23.53
C ALA A 536 -6.29 -2.70 22.37
N GLY A 537 -7.08 -2.70 21.30
CA GLY A 537 -6.66 -3.33 20.04
C GLY A 537 -5.70 -2.43 19.27
N VAL A 538 -4.74 -3.01 18.56
CA VAL A 538 -3.74 -2.25 17.78
C VAL A 538 -3.61 -2.85 16.39
N CYS A 539 -3.58 -2.00 15.37
CA CYS A 539 -3.30 -2.40 13.99
C CYS A 539 -2.59 -1.28 13.22
N ALA A 540 -1.81 -1.64 12.19
CA ALA A 540 -1.19 -0.68 11.30
C ALA A 540 -1.94 -0.61 9.96
N VAL A 541 -2.19 0.60 9.47
CA VAL A 541 -2.77 0.82 8.14
C VAL A 541 -2.20 2.09 7.53
N ASN A 542 -1.90 2.07 6.23
CA ASN A 542 -1.49 3.23 5.45
C ASN A 542 -0.38 4.09 6.09
N GLY A 543 0.62 3.46 6.71
CA GLY A 543 1.74 4.15 7.35
C GLY A 543 1.46 4.70 8.76
N LEU A 544 0.28 4.42 9.33
CA LEU A 544 -0.15 4.88 10.65
C LEU A 544 -0.44 3.69 11.58
N LEU A 545 -0.28 3.87 12.88
CA LEU A 545 -0.60 2.86 13.90
C LEU A 545 -1.87 3.26 14.66
N TYR A 546 -2.95 2.50 14.51
CA TYR A 546 -4.23 2.75 15.17
C TYR A 546 -4.33 1.99 16.49
N VAL A 547 -4.91 2.64 17.50
CA VAL A 547 -5.19 2.11 18.83
C VAL A 547 -6.67 2.29 19.14
N VAL A 548 -7.36 1.17 19.35
CA VAL A 548 -8.81 1.10 19.37
C VAL A 548 -9.30 0.71 20.76
N GLY A 549 -10.12 1.58 21.35
CA GLY A 549 -10.79 1.31 22.62
C GLY A 549 -9.82 1.03 23.77
N GLY A 550 -10.05 -0.06 24.50
CA GLY A 550 -9.34 -0.38 25.74
C GLY A 550 -10.08 0.16 26.97
N ASP A 551 -9.41 0.13 28.12
CA ASP A 551 -9.90 0.75 29.35
C ASP A 551 -8.79 1.56 30.05
N ASP A 552 -9.19 2.57 30.82
CA ASP A 552 -8.30 3.47 31.56
C ASP A 552 -8.07 3.04 33.02
N GLY A 553 -8.61 1.88 33.43
CA GLY A 553 -8.66 1.44 34.82
C GLY A 553 -10.05 1.53 35.44
N SER A 554 -10.92 2.39 34.89
CA SER A 554 -12.29 2.65 35.39
C SER A 554 -13.36 2.45 34.31
N CYS A 555 -13.11 2.95 33.10
CA CYS A 555 -14.08 3.03 32.00
C CYS A 555 -13.57 2.34 30.74
N ASN A 556 -14.45 1.64 30.01
CA ASN A 556 -14.13 1.18 28.66
C ASN A 556 -14.25 2.36 27.69
N LEU A 557 -13.28 2.49 26.77
CA LEU A 557 -13.18 3.62 25.86
C LEU A 557 -13.81 3.31 24.50
N ALA A 558 -14.56 4.27 23.95
CA ALA A 558 -15.14 4.18 22.59
C ALA A 558 -14.24 4.82 21.52
N SER A 559 -13.27 5.64 21.96
CA SER A 559 -12.38 6.41 21.08
C SER A 559 -11.32 5.54 20.44
N VAL A 560 -10.92 5.95 19.24
CA VAL A 560 -9.76 5.44 18.50
C VAL A 560 -8.77 6.59 18.30
N GLU A 561 -7.48 6.32 18.40
CA GLU A 561 -6.45 7.29 18.04
C GLU A 561 -5.36 6.62 17.20
N TYR A 562 -4.72 7.38 16.33
CA TYR A 562 -3.64 6.88 15.48
C TYR A 562 -2.35 7.67 15.67
N TYR A 563 -1.23 6.98 15.51
CA TYR A 563 0.12 7.54 15.56
C TYR A 563 0.69 7.70 14.16
N ASN A 564 1.24 8.88 13.89
CA ASN A 564 2.03 9.15 12.71
C ASN A 564 3.52 9.20 13.06
N PRO A 565 4.34 8.21 12.63
CA PRO A 565 5.76 8.14 12.96
C PRO A 565 6.60 9.27 12.34
N THR A 566 6.12 9.90 11.26
CA THR A 566 6.82 11.01 10.60
C THR A 566 6.71 12.29 11.41
N THR A 567 5.57 12.53 12.07
CA THR A 567 5.34 13.73 12.88
C THR A 567 5.51 13.52 14.38
N ASP A 568 5.69 12.27 14.82
CA ASP A 568 5.68 11.85 16.23
C ASP A 568 4.46 12.40 17.00
N LYS A 569 3.26 12.18 16.46
CA LYS A 569 2.01 12.70 17.03
C LYS A 569 0.89 11.66 17.00
N TRP A 570 0.06 11.71 18.04
CA TRP A 570 -1.20 10.98 18.14
C TRP A 570 -2.37 11.89 17.77
N THR A 571 -3.33 11.38 16.99
CA THR A 571 -4.56 12.10 16.61
C THR A 571 -5.77 11.21 16.90
N VAL A 572 -6.77 11.78 17.58
CA VAL A 572 -8.02 11.07 17.89
C VAL A 572 -8.91 11.07 16.64
N VAL A 573 -9.41 9.89 16.26
CA VAL A 573 -10.38 9.73 15.18
C VAL A 573 -11.70 10.38 15.61
N SER A 574 -12.29 11.17 14.71
CA SER A 574 -13.52 11.94 14.99
C SER A 574 -14.72 11.04 15.31
N SER A 575 -14.83 9.89 14.65
CA SER A 575 -15.90 8.91 14.84
C SER A 575 -15.51 7.82 15.84
N CYS A 576 -16.27 7.73 16.93
CA CYS A 576 -16.12 6.67 17.93
C CYS A 576 -16.87 5.40 17.53
N MET A 577 -16.47 4.27 18.11
CA MET A 577 -17.28 3.04 18.08
C MET A 577 -18.65 3.28 18.74
N SER A 578 -19.64 2.45 18.41
CA SER A 578 -21.00 2.57 18.96
C SER A 578 -21.06 2.51 20.50
N THR A 579 -20.10 1.84 21.13
CA THR A 579 -19.97 1.74 22.59
C THR A 579 -18.51 1.56 23.00
N GLY A 580 -18.18 1.95 24.23
CA GLY A 580 -16.85 1.75 24.80
C GLY A 580 -16.56 0.28 25.03
N ARG A 581 -15.45 -0.23 24.48
CA ARG A 581 -15.07 -1.64 24.58
C ARG A 581 -13.58 -1.84 24.85
N SER A 582 -13.27 -2.77 25.76
CA SER A 582 -11.91 -3.25 26.06
C SER A 582 -11.76 -4.73 25.71
N TYR A 583 -10.53 -5.22 25.60
CA TYR A 583 -10.25 -6.62 25.24
C TYR A 583 -10.95 -7.09 23.95
N ALA A 584 -11.20 -6.16 23.03
CA ALA A 584 -11.69 -6.44 21.69
C ALA A 584 -10.50 -6.80 20.79
N GLY A 585 -10.68 -7.79 19.92
CA GLY A 585 -9.69 -8.09 18.90
C GLY A 585 -9.79 -7.08 17.77
N VAL A 586 -8.66 -6.67 17.20
CA VAL A 586 -8.63 -5.71 16.08
C VAL A 586 -7.72 -6.23 15.00
N THR A 587 -8.17 -6.12 13.75
CA THR A 587 -7.35 -6.42 12.57
C THR A 587 -7.76 -5.55 11.39
N VAL A 588 -6.98 -5.57 10.32
CA VAL A 588 -7.29 -4.88 9.08
C VAL A 588 -7.49 -5.92 7.98
N ILE A 589 -8.54 -5.73 7.20
CA ILE A 589 -8.82 -6.51 5.99
C ILE A 589 -8.88 -5.59 4.76
N ASP A 590 -8.81 -6.20 3.59
CA ASP A 590 -9.22 -5.55 2.35
C ASP A 590 -10.75 -5.47 2.28
N LYS A 591 -11.31 -4.33 1.84
CA LYS A 591 -12.74 -4.19 1.60
C LYS A 591 -13.13 -5.19 0.50
N PRO A 592 -14.08 -6.11 0.76
CA PRO A 592 -14.64 -6.97 -0.28
C PRO A 592 -15.18 -6.12 -1.44
N LEU A 593 -14.95 -6.59 -2.67
CA LEU A 593 -15.42 -5.96 -3.90
C LEU A 593 -16.89 -6.25 -4.20
#